data_AF-A0A7X4EU26-F1
#
_entry.id   AF-A0A7X4EU26-F1
#
_cell.length_a   1.000
_cell.length_b   1.000
_cell.length_c   1.000
_cell.angle_alpha   90.00
_cell.angle_beta   90.00
_cell.angle_gamma   90.00
#
_symmetry.space_group_name_H-M   'P 1'
#
loop_
_entity.id
_entity.type
_entity.pdbx_description
1 polymer ?
#
loop_
_entity_poly.entity_id
_entity_poly.type
_entity_poly.pdbx_seq_one_letter_code
_entity_poly.pdbx_strand_id
1 'polypeptide(L)'
;MARRLPALSCLRHRQPEIHNRTRGVKPRATTPAGSAMKGSLGDSLRGRRIETDMQIYPVGDQFANRTAKPTPWAFAMPFQNPGYPYRWVGEAALTQSLAVQVKSRSCMSQSLRKGENVKPIISVVALVLFGASGALAQPSDATLRLLERNRMFEPNIIQVAENVYTAIGYQVSANTMIVGDDGVIIVDPGQQMAGARQVRAAFEQITDLPIRALIYTHSHGDHVNASPAFFDPDSSIEVWARSNYGSETARVAAAGLTGGARPSNTQGFDLPPEQRISVGVAIPPERPVGNQMGDGARAQVQPVQPVEPTHTFAEDRVRLEIASVTLDLVAAPGETADQLYVWLPEQRVVFAGDNFYQSWPNVYPLRGTARRSIRDWIRSIDSMIAEDPLHVVGGHTTPMLGNAVEVLTNYRAAMQWVVDRTIEGARQYMTPDELVEYAALPEHLAELDYLADYYGSVWGTVRDIYAQDLGWFDGDPLNLHRESPLKQSQRMSDLVGGVDVLMTKAREAMAADDPLGAAQLAQHVIRLRPEDSEPKLLMADALAIVGERTFNAPARNYTLSSSNRYRRQATQGE
;
A
#
# COMPACT_ATOMS: atom_id res chain seq x y z
N MET A 1 -22.87 -73.72 -20.45
CA MET A 1 -23.74 -73.35 -21.59
C MET A 1 -23.68 -71.82 -21.69
N ALA A 2 -23.33 -71.13 -22.77
CA ALA A 2 -23.09 -71.45 -24.18
C ALA A 2 -21.98 -70.54 -24.75
N ARG A 3 -21.41 -70.98 -25.87
CA ARG A 3 -20.21 -70.48 -26.59
C ARG A 3 -20.48 -69.23 -27.44
N ARG A 4 -19.42 -68.45 -27.77
CA ARG A 4 -18.90 -68.25 -29.15
C ARG A 4 -17.58 -67.46 -29.18
N LEU A 5 -16.59 -68.02 -29.89
CA LEU A 5 -15.32 -67.46 -30.41
C LEU A 5 -15.54 -67.03 -31.90
N PRO A 6 -14.60 -66.44 -32.70
CA PRO A 6 -13.13 -66.49 -32.60
C PRO A 6 -12.31 -65.23 -33.03
N ALA A 7 -10.98 -65.45 -33.04
CA ALA A 7 -9.81 -64.58 -33.18
C ALA A 7 -9.59 -63.78 -34.48
N LEU A 8 -8.66 -62.80 -34.43
CA LEU A 8 -7.53 -62.66 -35.38
C LEU A 8 -6.45 -61.62 -34.95
N SER A 9 -5.18 -62.08 -34.98
CA SER A 9 -3.96 -61.40 -35.49
C SER A 9 -3.24 -60.26 -34.72
N CYS A 10 -2.08 -60.64 -34.15
CA CYS A 10 -0.73 -60.02 -34.23
C CYS A 10 -0.54 -58.49 -34.31
N LEU A 11 0.18 -57.91 -33.33
CA LEU A 11 1.54 -57.35 -33.50
C LEU A 11 2.09 -56.78 -32.18
N ARG A 12 3.31 -57.21 -31.81
CA ARG A 12 4.17 -56.59 -30.79
C ARG A 12 4.95 -55.44 -31.42
N HIS A 13 5.10 -54.32 -30.72
CA HIS A 13 6.35 -53.52 -30.60
C HIS A 13 6.11 -52.39 -29.59
N ARG A 14 6.80 -52.43 -28.43
CA ARG A 14 8.08 -51.79 -28.09
C ARG A 14 8.03 -50.25 -28.00
N GLN A 15 8.45 -49.77 -26.84
CA GLN A 15 8.64 -48.38 -26.42
C GLN A 15 9.58 -47.60 -27.35
N PRO A 16 9.44 -46.26 -27.44
CA PRO A 16 10.46 -45.42 -28.04
C PRO A 16 11.43 -44.87 -26.98
N GLU A 17 12.72 -45.15 -27.21
CA GLU A 17 13.87 -44.44 -26.66
C GLU A 17 13.95 -43.02 -27.24
N ILE A 18 14.39 -42.07 -26.42
CA ILE A 18 14.63 -40.67 -26.80
C ILE A 18 16.00 -40.58 -27.46
N HIS A 19 16.02 -40.21 -28.74
CA HIS A 19 17.23 -39.90 -29.50
C HIS A 19 17.52 -38.39 -29.51
N ASN A 20 18.70 -38.06 -29.01
CA ASN A 20 19.35 -36.76 -29.14
C ASN A 20 19.85 -36.60 -30.59
N ARG A 21 19.54 -35.49 -31.26
CA ARG A 21 20.17 -35.12 -32.54
C ARG A 21 20.66 -33.68 -32.53
N THR A 22 21.97 -33.59 -32.40
CA THR A 22 22.85 -32.52 -32.87
C THR A 22 22.78 -32.34 -34.40
N ARG A 23 22.82 -31.09 -34.87
CA ARG A 23 23.36 -30.72 -36.19
C ARG A 23 24.49 -29.72 -35.95
N GLY A 24 25.67 -29.99 -36.52
CA GLY A 24 26.82 -29.09 -36.52
C GLY A 24 27.27 -28.74 -37.94
N VAL A 25 28.03 -27.65 -38.08
CA VAL A 25 29.00 -27.44 -39.15
C VAL A 25 30.25 -26.73 -38.58
N LYS A 26 31.40 -27.13 -39.14
CA LYS A 26 32.82 -27.08 -38.74
C LYS A 26 33.50 -25.70 -38.59
N PRO A 27 34.63 -25.62 -37.84
CA PRO A 27 35.54 -24.48 -37.85
C PRO A 27 36.66 -24.64 -38.90
N ARG A 28 37.14 -23.51 -39.44
CA ARG A 28 38.27 -23.42 -40.37
C ARG A 28 39.40 -22.64 -39.69
N ALA A 29 40.56 -23.26 -39.59
CA ALA A 29 41.81 -22.63 -39.18
C ALA A 29 42.68 -22.38 -40.41
N THR A 30 43.27 -21.18 -40.50
CA THR A 30 44.46 -20.89 -41.30
C THR A 30 45.19 -19.69 -40.67
N THR A 31 46.39 -19.93 -40.14
CA THR A 31 47.46 -18.93 -39.97
C THR A 31 48.16 -18.67 -41.31
N PRO A 32 48.89 -17.54 -41.44
CA PRO A 32 50.34 -17.68 -41.57
C PRO A 32 51.17 -16.66 -40.75
N ALA A 33 52.44 -17.04 -40.58
CA ALA A 33 53.62 -16.39 -39.98
C ALA A 33 53.85 -14.92 -40.41
N GLY A 34 54.67 -14.08 -39.76
CA GLY A 34 55.59 -14.17 -38.62
C GLY A 34 56.60 -13.01 -38.72
N SER A 35 57.13 -12.48 -37.60
CA SER A 35 58.53 -12.06 -37.44
C SER A 35 58.81 -11.62 -36.00
N ALA A 36 60.04 -11.84 -35.56
CA ALA A 36 60.54 -11.76 -34.19
C ALA A 36 61.18 -10.40 -33.86
N MET A 37 61.27 -10.04 -32.56
CA MET A 37 62.55 -9.85 -31.84
C MET A 37 62.38 -9.44 -30.35
N LYS A 38 62.91 -10.31 -29.48
CA LYS A 38 63.82 -10.12 -28.32
C LYS A 38 63.61 -9.04 -27.22
N GLY A 39 63.62 -9.56 -25.97
CA GLY A 39 64.31 -9.02 -24.78
C GLY A 39 63.38 -8.46 -23.69
N SER A 40 63.51 -8.71 -22.38
CA SER A 40 64.40 -9.54 -21.55
C SER A 40 63.74 -9.78 -20.17
N LEU A 41 64.25 -10.79 -19.44
CA LEU A 41 63.84 -11.30 -18.13
C LEU A 41 63.82 -10.29 -16.96
N GLY A 42 63.02 -10.64 -15.93
CA GLY A 42 63.19 -10.22 -14.53
C GLY A 42 62.21 -10.93 -13.59
N ASP A 43 62.69 -11.95 -12.86
CA ASP A 43 61.99 -12.79 -11.89
C ASP A 43 61.40 -12.04 -10.67
N SER A 44 60.25 -12.51 -10.15
CA SER A 44 60.18 -13.18 -8.83
C SER A 44 58.74 -13.53 -8.41
N LEU A 45 58.54 -14.80 -8.10
CA LEU A 45 57.37 -15.36 -7.40
C LEU A 45 57.65 -15.41 -5.89
N ARG A 46 56.68 -15.01 -5.06
CA ARG A 46 56.22 -15.78 -3.88
C ARG A 46 54.98 -15.15 -3.25
N GLY A 47 53.94 -15.98 -3.11
CA GLY A 47 52.64 -15.60 -2.58
C GLY A 47 52.61 -15.37 -1.06
N ARG A 48 51.54 -14.71 -0.62
CA ARG A 48 51.04 -14.73 0.76
C ARG A 48 49.54 -14.95 0.73
N ARG A 49 49.10 -16.05 1.36
CA ARG A 49 47.75 -16.19 1.93
C ARG A 49 47.64 -15.22 3.10
N ILE A 50 46.49 -14.58 3.25
CA ILE A 50 46.10 -13.86 4.45
C ILE A 50 45.05 -14.73 5.16
N GLU A 51 45.39 -15.14 6.37
CA GLU A 51 44.53 -15.85 7.32
C GLU A 51 43.54 -14.84 7.94
N THR A 52 42.28 -15.26 8.09
CA THR A 52 41.26 -14.53 8.88
C THR A 52 41.22 -15.12 10.28
N ASP A 53 41.60 -14.32 11.27
CA ASP A 53 41.54 -14.62 12.69
C ASP A 53 40.08 -14.64 13.19
N MET A 54 39.68 -15.80 13.72
CA MET A 54 38.43 -16.03 14.42
C MET A 54 38.74 -16.10 15.92
N GLN A 55 38.35 -15.09 16.69
CA GLN A 55 38.53 -15.08 18.15
C GLN A 55 37.46 -15.95 18.83
N ILE A 56 37.93 -17.01 19.50
CA ILE A 56 37.15 -17.88 20.39
C ILE A 56 37.45 -17.45 21.83
N TYR A 57 36.43 -17.10 22.61
CA TYR A 57 36.57 -16.83 24.04
C TYR A 57 36.54 -18.15 24.84
N PRO A 58 37.50 -18.41 25.74
CA PRO A 58 37.47 -19.61 26.58
C PRO A 58 36.55 -19.44 27.79
N VAL A 59 35.72 -20.46 28.02
CA VAL A 59 34.94 -20.67 29.24
C VAL A 59 35.89 -21.09 30.37
N GLY A 60 35.92 -20.32 31.46
CA GLY A 60 36.69 -20.62 32.66
C GLY A 60 35.76 -20.94 33.83
N ASP A 61 35.83 -22.18 34.31
CA ASP A 61 35.28 -22.63 35.59
C ASP A 61 35.97 -21.92 36.77
N GLN A 62 35.20 -21.27 37.65
CA GLN A 62 35.52 -21.18 39.07
C GLN A 62 34.24 -21.20 39.93
N PHE A 63 34.03 -22.33 40.59
CA PHE A 63 33.14 -22.48 41.74
C PHE A 63 33.79 -21.87 42.98
N ALA A 64 33.10 -20.97 43.68
CA ALA A 64 33.29 -20.77 45.11
C ALA A 64 31.95 -20.42 45.79
N ASN A 65 31.46 -21.41 46.54
CA ASN A 65 30.36 -21.38 47.51
C ASN A 65 30.19 -20.05 48.27
N ARG A 66 28.99 -19.48 48.23
CA ARG A 66 28.31 -18.96 49.43
C ARG A 66 26.83 -19.31 49.40
N THR A 67 26.45 -20.08 50.41
CA THR A 67 25.11 -20.55 50.73
C THR A 67 24.27 -19.42 51.35
N ALA A 68 23.10 -19.15 50.78
CA ALA A 68 22.00 -18.52 51.49
C ALA A 68 20.68 -19.12 51.00
N LYS A 69 19.86 -19.58 51.95
CA LYS A 69 18.61 -20.34 51.77
C LYS A 69 17.53 -19.52 51.01
N PRO A 70 16.64 -20.16 50.25
CA PRO A 70 15.44 -19.49 49.73
C PRO A 70 14.31 -19.55 50.78
N THR A 71 13.65 -18.41 50.99
CA THR A 71 12.31 -18.35 51.61
C THR A 71 11.25 -18.17 50.51
N PRO A 72 10.08 -18.82 50.62
CA PRO A 72 9.10 -18.88 49.54
C PRO A 72 8.10 -17.72 49.66
N TRP A 73 7.80 -17.08 48.54
CA TRP A 73 6.57 -16.28 48.40
C TRP A 73 5.89 -16.70 47.11
N ALA A 74 4.69 -17.23 47.30
CA ALA A 74 3.78 -17.67 46.27
C ALA A 74 2.67 -16.63 46.07
N PHE A 75 2.04 -16.74 44.90
CA PHE A 75 0.74 -16.23 44.48
C PHE A 75 0.62 -14.79 43.92
N ALA A 76 0.56 -14.79 42.58
CA ALA A 76 -0.58 -14.38 41.77
C ALA A 76 -1.03 -12.91 41.80
N MET A 77 -0.82 -12.24 40.66
CA MET A 77 -1.70 -11.19 40.17
C MET A 77 -2.18 -11.55 38.75
N PRO A 78 -3.44 -11.25 38.40
CA PRO A 78 -4.00 -11.58 37.10
C PRO A 78 -3.45 -10.62 36.03
N PHE A 79 -2.87 -11.17 34.97
CA PHE A 79 -2.68 -10.42 33.72
C PHE A 79 -4.06 -10.14 33.12
N GLN A 80 -4.60 -8.96 33.39
CA GLN A 80 -5.59 -8.35 32.50
C GLN A 80 -4.81 -7.82 31.29
N ASN A 81 -5.04 -8.44 30.14
CA ASN A 81 -4.65 -7.92 28.84
C ASN A 81 -5.77 -6.97 28.39
N PRO A 82 -5.56 -5.63 28.31
CA PRO A 82 -6.49 -4.77 27.64
C PRO A 82 -6.06 -4.63 26.17
N GLY A 83 -6.82 -5.25 25.28
CA GLY A 83 -6.84 -4.82 23.88
C GLY A 83 -7.14 -3.31 23.82
N TYR A 84 -6.41 -2.62 22.94
CA TYR A 84 -6.56 -1.22 22.56
C TYR A 84 -7.86 -0.53 23.02
N PRO A 85 -7.76 0.44 23.96
CA PRO A 85 -8.71 1.54 24.04
C PRO A 85 -7.98 2.84 23.72
N TYR A 86 -8.28 3.45 22.57
CA TYR A 86 -8.04 4.89 22.42
C TYR A 86 -8.89 5.60 23.47
N ARG A 87 -8.25 6.15 24.50
CA ARG A 87 -8.88 6.93 25.56
C ARG A 87 -8.33 8.36 25.46
N TRP A 88 -9.02 9.21 24.70
CA TRP A 88 -8.81 10.66 24.77
C TRP A 88 -9.61 11.23 25.94
N VAL A 89 -8.94 12.02 26.79
CA VAL A 89 -9.51 12.75 27.92
C VAL A 89 -9.51 14.24 27.57
N GLY A 90 -10.67 14.90 27.65
CA GLY A 90 -10.81 16.36 27.55
C GLY A 90 -12.24 16.83 27.27
N GLU A 91 -12.95 17.26 28.33
CA GLU A 91 -14.32 17.79 28.43
C GLU A 91 -14.52 19.10 27.60
N ALA A 92 -15.69 19.70 27.33
CA ALA A 92 -17.00 19.70 27.95
C ALA A 92 -18.08 20.19 26.94
N ALA A 93 -19.32 19.78 27.17
CA ALA A 93 -20.49 20.14 26.39
C ALA A 93 -20.90 21.62 26.50
N LEU A 94 -21.36 22.20 25.39
CA LEU A 94 -22.40 23.24 25.35
C LEU A 94 -23.12 23.17 24.00
N THR A 95 -24.20 22.40 23.94
CA THR A 95 -25.12 22.35 22.81
C THR A 95 -26.09 23.53 22.87
N GLN A 96 -26.08 24.38 21.86
CA GLN A 96 -27.25 25.20 21.50
C GLN A 96 -27.77 24.71 20.15
N SER A 97 -28.99 24.17 20.17
CA SER A 97 -29.74 23.76 18.99
C SER A 97 -30.31 24.99 18.28
N LEU A 98 -29.99 25.15 17.00
CA LEU A 98 -30.68 26.05 16.09
C LEU A 98 -31.29 25.21 14.95
N ALA A 99 -32.60 24.98 15.06
CA ALA A 99 -33.39 24.30 14.05
C ALA A 99 -33.62 25.24 12.84
N VAL A 100 -33.15 24.83 11.66
CA VAL A 100 -33.48 25.48 10.38
C VAL A 100 -34.60 24.66 9.71
N GLN A 101 -35.79 25.26 9.62
CA GLN A 101 -36.93 24.75 8.87
C GLN A 101 -36.69 24.91 7.36
N VAL A 102 -36.63 23.80 6.62
CA VAL A 102 -36.74 23.81 5.15
C VAL A 102 -38.19 23.52 4.75
N LYS A 103 -38.86 24.52 4.17
CA LYS A 103 -40.19 24.40 3.55
C LYS A 103 -40.07 23.76 2.16
N SER A 104 -40.61 22.56 1.97
CA SER A 104 -40.86 22.01 0.63
C SER A 104 -42.14 22.61 0.02
N ARG A 105 -42.04 23.27 -1.13
CA ARG A 105 -43.21 23.61 -1.98
C ARG A 105 -43.42 22.49 -2.99
N SER A 106 -44.56 21.80 -2.91
CA SER A 106 -45.05 20.92 -3.98
C SER A 106 -45.89 21.73 -4.99
N CYS A 107 -45.58 21.58 -6.28
CA CYS A 107 -46.41 22.11 -7.36
C CYS A 107 -47.45 21.05 -7.76
N MET A 108 -48.73 21.39 -7.64
CA MET A 108 -49.86 20.64 -8.19
C MET A 108 -50.04 20.94 -9.68
N SER A 109 -50.41 19.93 -10.46
CA SER A 109 -51.26 20.12 -11.63
C SER A 109 -52.41 19.12 -11.62
N GLN A 110 -53.61 19.65 -11.79
CA GLN A 110 -54.92 19.01 -11.71
C GLN A 110 -55.21 18.08 -12.90
N SER A 111 -55.98 17.00 -12.69
CA SER A 111 -57.41 16.97 -13.04
C SER A 111 -57.96 15.52 -13.00
N LEU A 112 -59.13 15.33 -12.37
CA LEU A 112 -60.37 14.80 -12.99
C LEU A 112 -61.36 14.22 -11.95
N ARG A 113 -62.54 14.85 -11.96
CA ARG A 113 -63.91 14.33 -11.83
C ARG A 113 -64.51 13.87 -10.47
N LYS A 114 -65.74 14.38 -10.32
CA LYS A 114 -66.75 14.27 -9.25
C LYS A 114 -67.29 12.84 -9.05
N GLY A 115 -67.73 12.55 -7.82
CA GLY A 115 -68.92 11.71 -7.62
C GLY A 115 -68.92 10.82 -6.38
N GLU A 116 -69.81 11.17 -5.44
CA GLU A 116 -70.55 10.27 -4.55
C GLU A 116 -70.01 9.90 -3.15
N ASN A 117 -70.91 10.12 -2.19
CA ASN A 117 -70.82 9.84 -0.76
C ASN A 117 -70.91 8.35 -0.49
N VAL A 118 -69.90 7.77 0.18
CA VAL A 118 -70.06 6.51 0.92
C VAL A 118 -69.39 6.69 2.29
N LYS A 119 -70.19 6.53 3.36
CA LYS A 119 -69.71 6.49 4.76
C LYS A 119 -68.77 5.30 4.92
N PRO A 120 -67.56 5.45 5.49
CA PRO A 120 -66.69 4.30 5.69
C PRO A 120 -67.14 3.51 6.92
N ILE A 121 -67.40 2.23 6.70
CA ILE A 121 -67.47 1.21 7.75
C ILE A 121 -66.06 1.06 8.32
N ILE A 122 -65.96 1.17 9.65
CA ILE A 122 -64.75 0.98 10.43
C ILE A 122 -64.34 -0.49 10.30
N SER A 123 -63.33 -0.75 9.47
CA SER A 123 -62.54 -1.98 9.53
C SER A 123 -61.21 -1.63 10.19
N VAL A 124 -61.05 -2.01 11.46
CA VAL A 124 -59.78 -1.99 12.17
C VAL A 124 -58.85 -3.01 11.50
N VAL A 125 -58.07 -2.55 10.52
CA VAL A 125 -56.86 -3.25 10.11
C VAL A 125 -55.77 -2.78 11.06
N ALA A 126 -55.46 -3.61 12.05
CA ALA A 126 -54.22 -3.46 12.82
C ALA A 126 -53.06 -3.73 11.87
N LEU A 127 -52.57 -2.67 11.21
CA LEU A 127 -51.31 -2.69 10.49
C LEU A 127 -50.22 -2.75 11.57
N VAL A 128 -49.76 -3.96 11.89
CA VAL A 128 -48.47 -4.13 12.56
C VAL A 128 -47.42 -3.68 11.55
N LEU A 129 -47.07 -2.40 11.60
CA LEU A 129 -45.84 -1.89 11.01
C LEU A 129 -44.68 -2.53 11.78
N PHE A 130 -44.25 -3.71 11.33
CA PHE A 130 -42.84 -4.09 11.50
C PHE A 130 -42.04 -3.11 10.62
N GLY A 131 -41.84 -1.91 11.15
CA GLY A 131 -40.82 -1.01 10.67
C GLY A 131 -39.48 -1.65 11.00
N ALA A 132 -38.94 -2.42 10.06
CA ALA A 132 -37.49 -2.54 9.94
C ALA A 132 -36.99 -1.15 9.51
N SER A 133 -36.99 -0.21 10.46
CA SER A 133 -36.12 0.95 10.39
C SER A 133 -34.72 0.39 10.49
N GLY A 134 -34.13 0.06 9.33
CA GLY A 134 -32.69 -0.03 9.20
C GLY A 134 -32.16 1.33 9.62
N ALA A 135 -31.85 1.48 10.91
CA ALA A 135 -31.04 2.57 11.37
C ALA A 135 -29.76 2.46 10.54
N LEU A 136 -29.57 3.37 9.59
CA LEU A 136 -28.27 3.51 8.95
C LEU A 136 -27.29 3.69 10.10
N ALA A 137 -26.45 2.68 10.32
CA ALA A 137 -25.43 2.73 11.35
C ALA A 137 -24.63 4.02 11.12
N GLN A 138 -24.49 4.83 12.17
CA GLN A 138 -23.67 6.03 12.06
C GLN A 138 -22.26 5.62 11.63
N PRO A 139 -21.64 6.34 10.68
CA PRO A 139 -20.26 6.05 10.30
C PRO A 139 -19.33 6.08 11.51
N SER A 140 -18.31 5.23 11.53
CA SER A 140 -17.32 5.26 12.61
C SER A 140 -16.49 6.56 12.58
N ASP A 141 -15.83 6.88 13.69
CA ASP A 141 -14.88 8.01 13.73
C ASP A 141 -13.75 7.85 12.69
N ALA A 142 -13.29 6.63 12.46
CA ALA A 142 -12.30 6.31 11.43
C ALA A 142 -12.82 6.66 10.03
N THR A 143 -14.05 6.26 9.70
CA THR A 143 -14.70 6.60 8.43
C THR A 143 -14.94 8.10 8.30
N LEU A 144 -15.42 8.76 9.35
CA LEU A 144 -15.64 10.21 9.34
C LEU A 144 -14.34 10.97 9.08
N ARG A 145 -13.23 10.55 9.70
CA ARG A 145 -11.91 11.17 9.48
C ARG A 145 -11.41 10.95 8.04
N LEU A 146 -11.62 9.77 7.46
CA LEU A 146 -11.29 9.51 6.05
C LEU A 146 -12.14 10.35 5.08
N LEU A 147 -13.43 10.51 5.37
CA LEU A 147 -14.33 11.35 4.57
C LEU A 147 -13.94 12.83 4.67
N GLU A 148 -13.60 13.30 5.87
CA GLU A 148 -13.13 14.67 6.10
C GLU A 148 -11.83 14.93 5.33
N ARG A 149 -10.89 13.98 5.38
CA ARG A 149 -9.61 14.02 4.65
C ARG A 149 -9.81 14.24 3.15
N ASN A 150 -10.86 13.68 2.56
CA ASN A 150 -11.10 13.77 1.13
C ASN A 150 -11.34 15.20 0.62
N ARG A 151 -11.69 16.15 1.49
CA ARG A 151 -11.79 17.58 1.11
C ARG A 151 -10.47 18.11 0.55
N MET A 152 -9.35 17.53 0.97
CA MET A 152 -8.02 17.84 0.41
C MET A 152 -7.91 17.56 -1.08
N PHE A 153 -8.70 16.61 -1.58
CA PHE A 153 -8.65 16.16 -2.97
C PHE A 153 -9.81 16.72 -3.81
N GLU A 154 -10.46 17.78 -3.35
CA GLU A 154 -11.30 18.59 -4.23
C GLU A 154 -10.41 19.26 -5.29
N PRO A 155 -10.77 19.19 -6.60
CA PRO A 155 -9.94 19.74 -7.67
C PRO A 155 -9.57 21.21 -7.45
N ASN A 156 -8.27 21.48 -7.36
CA ASN A 156 -7.75 22.82 -7.10
C ASN A 156 -6.35 23.01 -7.71
N ILE A 157 -6.05 24.24 -8.13
CA ILE A 157 -4.69 24.67 -8.51
C ILE A 157 -4.14 25.55 -7.39
N ILE A 158 -3.07 25.09 -6.75
CA ILE A 158 -2.43 25.77 -5.63
C ILE A 158 -1.18 26.48 -6.16
N GLN A 159 -1.12 27.80 -6.04
CA GLN A 159 0.12 28.55 -6.27
C GLN A 159 1.06 28.34 -5.08
N VAL A 160 2.12 27.56 -5.29
CA VAL A 160 3.09 27.16 -4.24
C VAL A 160 4.12 28.26 -4.01
N ALA A 161 4.55 28.91 -5.09
CA ALA A 161 5.46 30.05 -5.11
C ALA A 161 5.09 30.96 -6.30
N GLU A 162 5.86 32.02 -6.56
CA GLU A 162 5.54 33.04 -7.56
C GLU A 162 5.17 32.45 -8.94
N ASN A 163 5.98 31.52 -9.46
CA ASN A 163 5.78 30.89 -10.76
C ASN A 163 5.52 29.36 -10.70
N VAL A 164 5.15 28.84 -9.53
CA VAL A 164 4.97 27.39 -9.29
C VAL A 164 3.51 27.10 -8.96
N TYR A 165 2.89 26.19 -9.70
CA TYR A 165 1.48 25.83 -9.57
C TYR A 165 1.30 24.32 -9.50
N THR A 166 0.66 23.81 -8.45
CA THR A 166 0.39 22.38 -8.27
C THR A 166 -1.10 22.10 -8.35
N ALA A 167 -1.50 21.21 -9.26
CA ALA A 167 -2.84 20.68 -9.37
C ALA A 167 -3.04 19.49 -8.41
N ILE A 168 -4.07 19.57 -7.57
CA ILE A 168 -4.50 18.52 -6.63
C ILE A 168 -5.95 18.14 -6.93
N GLY A 169 -6.33 16.88 -6.69
CA GLY A 169 -7.71 16.43 -6.77
C GLY A 169 -8.24 16.09 -8.18
N TYR A 170 -7.47 16.41 -9.23
CA TYR A 170 -7.79 16.03 -10.60
C TYR A 170 -7.50 14.55 -10.91
N GLN A 171 -6.53 13.97 -10.21
CA GLN A 171 -6.12 12.57 -10.32
C GLN A 171 -5.37 12.12 -9.06
N VAL A 172 -4.78 10.92 -9.09
CA VAL A 172 -4.16 10.28 -7.91
C VAL A 172 -2.94 11.05 -7.40
N SER A 173 -2.04 11.43 -8.29
CA SER A 173 -0.83 12.19 -8.00
C SER A 173 -1.05 13.69 -8.14
N ALA A 174 -0.19 14.46 -7.48
CA ALA A 174 -0.03 15.88 -7.72
C ALA A 174 0.67 16.11 -9.05
N ASN A 175 0.22 17.10 -9.83
CA ASN A 175 0.90 17.53 -11.05
C ASN A 175 1.38 18.96 -10.84
N THR A 176 2.63 19.27 -11.15
CA THR A 176 3.14 20.65 -10.95
C THR A 176 3.61 21.26 -12.26
N MET A 177 3.26 22.52 -12.49
CA MET A 177 3.82 23.40 -13.50
C MET A 177 4.75 24.44 -12.87
N ILE A 178 5.94 24.58 -13.45
CA ILE A 178 6.88 25.67 -13.16
C ILE A 178 6.97 26.55 -14.41
N VAL A 179 6.66 27.83 -14.28
CA VAL A 179 6.59 28.78 -15.40
C VAL A 179 7.90 29.55 -15.53
N GLY A 180 8.60 29.36 -16.64
CA GLY A 180 9.80 30.11 -16.99
C GLY A 180 9.53 31.27 -17.94
N ASP A 181 10.58 31.85 -18.50
CA ASP A 181 10.47 33.03 -19.39
C ASP A 181 9.93 32.68 -20.78
N ASP A 182 10.34 31.53 -21.33
CA ASP A 182 10.00 31.12 -22.70
C ASP A 182 9.32 29.74 -22.77
N GLY A 183 8.94 29.17 -21.64
CA GLY A 183 8.30 27.86 -21.57
C GLY A 183 7.91 27.43 -20.16
N VAL A 184 7.31 26.25 -20.06
CA VAL A 184 6.95 25.63 -18.78
C VAL A 184 7.57 24.24 -18.61
N ILE A 185 7.79 23.86 -17.36
CA ILE A 185 8.26 22.53 -16.95
C ILE A 185 7.14 21.86 -16.17
N ILE A 186 6.82 20.62 -16.50
CA ILE A 186 5.83 19.82 -15.75
C ILE A 186 6.55 18.73 -14.94
N VAL A 187 6.25 18.65 -13.65
CA VAL A 187 6.71 17.57 -12.77
C VAL A 187 5.55 16.60 -12.56
N ASP A 188 5.77 15.32 -12.83
CA ASP A 188 4.83 14.20 -12.75
C ASP A 188 3.51 14.45 -13.49
N PRO A 189 3.38 14.07 -14.79
CA PRO A 189 2.17 14.32 -15.59
C PRO A 189 0.95 13.44 -15.25
N GLY A 190 1.07 12.51 -14.30
CA GLY A 190 -0.09 11.82 -13.77
C GLY A 190 -0.39 10.45 -14.37
N GLN A 191 -1.55 9.89 -14.02
CA GLN A 191 -1.95 8.52 -14.36
C GLN A 191 -2.90 8.43 -15.55
N GLN A 192 -3.91 9.31 -15.59
CA GLN A 192 -5.07 9.16 -16.46
C GLN A 192 -5.15 10.30 -17.47
N MET A 193 -5.25 9.96 -18.76
CA MET A 193 -5.36 10.95 -19.84
C MET A 193 -6.50 11.95 -19.63
N ALA A 194 -7.64 11.52 -19.08
CA ALA A 194 -8.77 12.41 -18.83
C ALA A 194 -8.44 13.48 -17.77
N GLY A 195 -7.90 13.05 -16.62
CA GLY A 195 -7.47 13.95 -15.55
C GLY A 195 -6.31 14.85 -15.99
N ALA A 196 -5.30 14.30 -16.64
CA ALA A 196 -4.16 15.05 -17.15
C ALA A 196 -4.55 16.13 -18.18
N ARG A 197 -5.56 15.87 -19.04
CA ARG A 197 -6.10 16.89 -19.95
C ARG A 197 -6.83 18.01 -19.22
N GLN A 198 -7.53 17.71 -18.12
CA GLN A 198 -8.14 18.74 -17.28
C GLN A 198 -7.07 19.60 -16.58
N VAL A 199 -6.02 18.95 -16.07
CA VAL A 199 -4.86 19.65 -15.48
C VAL A 199 -4.18 20.55 -16.50
N ARG A 200 -3.87 20.02 -17.70
CA ARG A 200 -3.29 20.80 -18.80
C ARG A 200 -4.17 22.01 -19.13
N ALA A 201 -5.47 21.82 -19.31
CA ALA A 201 -6.39 22.92 -19.60
C ALA A 201 -6.43 23.97 -18.47
N ALA A 202 -6.32 23.56 -17.21
CA ALA A 202 -6.25 24.48 -16.08
C ALA A 202 -4.92 25.26 -16.04
N PHE A 203 -3.80 24.62 -16.36
CA PHE A 203 -2.50 25.27 -16.51
C PHE A 203 -2.44 26.25 -17.68
N GLU A 204 -3.09 25.93 -18.80
CA GLU A 204 -3.22 26.84 -19.96
C GLU A 204 -4.04 28.10 -19.63
N GLN A 205 -4.87 28.11 -18.58
CA GLN A 205 -5.52 29.34 -18.10
C GLN A 205 -4.56 30.30 -17.37
N ILE A 206 -3.39 29.79 -16.93
CA ILE A 206 -2.38 30.57 -16.22
C ILE A 206 -1.35 31.13 -17.20
N THR A 207 -0.95 30.35 -18.19
CA THR A 207 0.03 30.76 -19.20
C THR A 207 -0.15 30.00 -20.51
N ASP A 208 0.11 30.69 -21.62
CA ASP A 208 0.11 30.11 -22.97
C ASP A 208 1.52 29.69 -23.44
N LEU A 209 2.52 29.73 -22.54
CA LEU A 209 3.89 29.34 -22.86
C LEU A 209 4.00 27.84 -23.19
N PRO A 210 4.84 27.45 -24.17
CA PRO A 210 4.97 26.06 -24.58
C PRO A 210 5.61 25.20 -23.48
N ILE A 211 5.16 23.96 -23.35
CA ILE A 211 5.82 22.97 -22.48
C ILE A 211 7.18 22.63 -23.10
N ARG A 212 8.24 22.75 -22.29
CA ARG A 212 9.64 22.47 -22.71
C ARG A 212 10.18 21.19 -22.10
N ALA A 213 9.74 20.82 -20.90
CA ALA A 213 10.17 19.60 -20.26
C ALA A 213 9.09 18.95 -19.41
N LEU A 214 9.16 17.62 -19.32
CA LEU A 214 8.56 16.81 -18.28
C LEU A 214 9.67 16.23 -17.40
N ILE A 215 9.44 16.18 -16.10
CA ILE A 215 10.30 15.50 -15.14
C ILE A 215 9.48 14.41 -14.47
N TYR A 216 9.96 13.17 -14.54
CA TYR A 216 9.40 12.06 -13.78
C TYR A 216 10.18 11.91 -12.48
N THR A 217 9.51 12.08 -11.34
CA THR A 217 10.12 11.85 -10.04
C THR A 217 10.47 10.37 -9.87
N HIS A 218 9.63 9.46 -10.35
CA HIS A 218 9.87 8.01 -10.34
C HIS A 218 8.94 7.27 -11.32
N SER A 219 9.10 5.95 -11.49
CA SER A 219 8.40 5.16 -12.52
C SER A 219 7.02 4.60 -12.16
N HIS A 220 6.41 5.01 -11.03
CA HIS A 220 5.04 4.56 -10.75
C HIS A 220 4.07 5.15 -11.75
N GLY A 221 3.11 4.33 -12.19
CA GLY A 221 2.24 4.65 -13.31
C GLY A 221 1.39 5.90 -13.09
N ASP A 222 1.10 6.23 -11.85
CA ASP A 222 0.41 7.46 -11.47
C ASP A 222 1.23 8.73 -11.59
N HIS A 223 2.53 8.63 -11.81
CA HIS A 223 3.39 9.79 -12.05
C HIS A 223 3.69 9.96 -13.53
N VAL A 224 3.64 8.90 -14.33
CA VAL A 224 4.18 8.90 -15.71
C VAL A 224 3.18 8.58 -16.82
N ASN A 225 2.15 7.77 -16.56
CA ASN A 225 1.36 7.17 -17.64
C ASN A 225 0.60 8.18 -18.50
N ALA A 226 0.22 9.33 -17.94
CA ALA A 226 -0.51 10.36 -18.67
C ALA A 226 0.38 11.41 -19.33
N SER A 227 1.71 11.18 -19.38
CA SER A 227 2.62 12.07 -20.10
C SER A 227 2.20 12.39 -21.54
N PRO A 228 1.60 11.49 -22.34
CA PRO A 228 1.15 11.85 -23.69
C PRO A 228 0.10 12.98 -23.74
N ALA A 229 -0.57 13.32 -22.63
CA ALA A 229 -1.52 14.44 -22.58
C ALA A 229 -0.86 15.82 -22.72
N PHE A 230 0.44 15.90 -22.42
CA PHE A 230 1.22 17.14 -22.40
C PHE A 230 2.03 17.36 -23.68
N PHE A 231 1.94 16.47 -24.66
CA PHE A 231 2.62 16.61 -25.95
C PHE A 231 1.68 17.18 -27.00
N ASP A 232 2.22 18.13 -27.76
CA ASP A 232 1.63 18.53 -29.04
C ASP A 232 2.33 17.79 -30.19
N PRO A 233 1.66 17.56 -31.34
CA PRO A 233 2.16 16.73 -32.44
C PRO A 233 3.58 17.05 -32.95
N ASP A 234 4.03 18.30 -32.82
CA ASP A 234 5.34 18.78 -33.28
C ASP A 234 6.24 19.31 -32.13
N SER A 235 5.90 18.96 -30.88
CA SER A 235 6.62 19.44 -29.71
C SER A 235 7.92 18.67 -29.47
N SER A 236 9.03 19.39 -29.25
CA SER A 236 10.31 18.83 -28.81
C SER A 236 10.43 19.02 -27.29
N ILE A 237 9.75 18.15 -26.54
CA ILE A 237 9.75 18.18 -25.08
C ILE A 237 10.83 17.24 -24.53
N GLU A 238 11.66 17.76 -23.63
CA GLU A 238 12.61 16.93 -22.89
C GLU A 238 11.87 16.11 -21.82
N VAL A 239 12.17 14.83 -21.68
CA VAL A 239 11.61 13.98 -20.62
C VAL A 239 12.77 13.47 -19.79
N TRP A 240 12.84 13.93 -18.55
CA TRP A 240 13.92 13.63 -17.61
C TRP A 240 13.52 12.59 -16.59
N ALA A 241 14.38 11.60 -16.36
CA ALA A 241 14.23 10.60 -15.30
C ALA A 241 15.60 10.09 -14.80
N ARG A 242 15.60 9.31 -13.70
CA ARG A 242 16.80 8.56 -13.29
C ARG A 242 17.17 7.50 -14.33
N SER A 243 18.46 7.20 -14.47
CA SER A 243 18.98 6.15 -15.37
C SER A 243 18.51 4.73 -15.04
N ASN A 244 18.08 4.48 -13.81
CA ASN A 244 17.47 3.23 -13.39
C ASN A 244 15.93 3.26 -13.41
N TYR A 245 15.33 4.21 -14.12
CA TYR A 245 13.89 4.32 -14.36
C TYR A 245 13.26 2.96 -14.71
N GLY A 246 12.17 2.62 -14.03
CA GLY A 246 11.42 1.38 -14.27
C GLY A 246 12.01 0.13 -13.61
N SER A 247 13.08 0.25 -12.81
CA SER A 247 13.76 -0.87 -12.18
C SER A 247 12.85 -1.72 -11.26
N GLU A 248 11.91 -1.10 -10.53
CA GLU A 248 10.94 -1.83 -9.72
C GLU A 248 9.96 -2.62 -10.60
N THR A 249 9.34 -1.95 -11.57
CA THR A 249 8.36 -2.56 -12.49
C THR A 249 8.98 -3.73 -13.25
N ALA A 250 10.22 -3.59 -13.73
CA ALA A 250 10.95 -4.66 -14.40
C ALA A 250 11.14 -5.88 -13.49
N ARG A 251 11.48 -5.68 -12.22
CA ARG A 251 11.64 -6.76 -11.24
C ARG A 251 10.32 -7.49 -10.97
N VAL A 252 9.22 -6.76 -10.77
CA VAL A 252 7.91 -7.36 -10.50
C VAL A 252 7.39 -8.12 -11.73
N ALA A 253 7.57 -7.55 -12.93
CA ALA A 253 7.22 -8.19 -14.19
C ALA A 253 8.00 -9.50 -14.40
N ALA A 254 9.31 -9.49 -14.16
CA ALA A 254 10.16 -10.68 -14.25
C ALA A 254 9.75 -11.79 -13.27
N ALA A 255 9.26 -11.43 -12.08
CA ALA A 255 8.79 -12.39 -11.08
C ALA A 255 7.38 -12.95 -11.37
N GLY A 256 6.61 -12.34 -12.29
CA GLY A 256 5.23 -12.72 -12.56
C GLY A 256 4.27 -12.48 -11.39
N LEU A 257 4.67 -11.62 -10.44
CA LEU A 257 3.93 -11.29 -9.22
C LEU A 257 3.05 -10.04 -9.37
N THR A 258 2.74 -9.64 -10.61
CA THR A 258 1.86 -8.50 -10.88
C THR A 258 0.38 -8.84 -10.67
N GLY A 259 -0.35 -7.90 -10.09
CA GLY A 259 -1.81 -7.90 -10.00
C GLY A 259 -2.43 -8.87 -8.98
N GLY A 260 -3.71 -9.16 -9.17
CA GLY A 260 -4.51 -10.06 -8.34
C GLY A 260 -5.28 -9.39 -7.20
N ALA A 261 -5.83 -10.22 -6.32
CA ALA A 261 -6.73 -9.77 -5.25
C ALA A 261 -6.06 -8.79 -4.28
N ARG A 262 -4.75 -8.89 -4.01
CA ARG A 262 -4.08 -8.01 -3.05
C ARG A 262 -4.08 -6.53 -3.47
N PRO A 263 -3.50 -6.15 -4.63
CA PRO A 263 -3.60 -4.78 -5.13
C PRO A 263 -5.05 -4.32 -5.38
N SER A 264 -5.96 -5.21 -5.80
CA SER A 264 -7.38 -4.84 -5.96
C SER A 264 -8.03 -4.45 -4.63
N ASN A 265 -7.82 -5.29 -3.61
CA ASN A 265 -8.33 -5.12 -2.28
C ASN A 265 -7.78 -3.86 -1.59
N THR A 266 -6.48 -3.56 -1.71
CA THR A 266 -5.89 -2.36 -1.09
C THR A 266 -6.43 -1.07 -1.70
N GLN A 267 -6.60 -1.05 -3.02
CA GLN A 267 -7.13 0.14 -3.71
C GLN A 267 -8.66 0.22 -3.64
N GLY A 268 -9.33 -0.83 -3.18
CA GLY A 268 -10.78 -0.87 -3.08
C GLY A 268 -11.48 -0.85 -4.45
N PHE A 269 -10.84 -1.34 -5.52
CA PHE A 269 -11.41 -1.30 -6.87
C PHE A 269 -12.74 -2.08 -6.99
N ASP A 270 -12.91 -3.09 -6.14
CA ASP A 270 -14.07 -4.00 -6.13
C ASP A 270 -15.10 -3.63 -5.05
N LEU A 271 -14.85 -2.55 -4.30
CA LEU A 271 -15.81 -2.05 -3.32
C LEU A 271 -16.97 -1.36 -4.04
N PRO A 272 -18.21 -1.51 -3.55
CA PRO A 272 -19.32 -0.73 -4.05
C PRO A 272 -19.09 0.77 -3.75
N PRO A 273 -19.69 1.69 -4.52
CA PRO A 273 -19.42 3.13 -4.42
C PRO A 273 -19.53 3.69 -2.99
N GLU A 274 -20.50 3.22 -2.20
CA GLU A 274 -20.72 3.64 -0.83
C GLU A 274 -19.61 3.21 0.15
N GLN A 275 -18.83 2.18 -0.18
CA GLN A 275 -17.69 1.72 0.63
C GLN A 275 -16.35 2.25 0.11
N ARG A 276 -16.27 2.64 -1.16
CA ARG A 276 -15.06 3.14 -1.82
C ARG A 276 -14.84 4.62 -1.53
N ILE A 277 -14.54 4.92 -0.27
CA ILE A 277 -14.50 6.30 0.23
C ILE A 277 -13.12 6.95 0.21
N SER A 278 -12.02 6.21 0.38
CA SER A 278 -10.68 6.81 0.41
C SER A 278 -9.59 5.78 0.06
N VAL A 279 -8.46 6.26 -0.46
CA VAL A 279 -7.19 5.51 -0.51
C VAL A 279 -6.10 6.15 0.37
N GLY A 280 -6.47 7.12 1.21
CA GLY A 280 -5.59 7.77 2.19
C GLY A 280 -4.87 9.00 1.65
N VAL A 281 -4.12 8.83 0.55
CA VAL A 281 -3.30 9.90 -0.06
C VAL A 281 -3.88 10.47 -1.36
N ALA A 282 -5.01 9.95 -1.82
CA ALA A 282 -5.65 10.40 -3.06
C ALA A 282 -7.17 10.19 -3.03
N ILE A 283 -7.86 10.76 -4.03
CA ILE A 283 -9.22 10.34 -4.36
C ILE A 283 -9.25 8.83 -4.65
N PRO A 284 -10.32 8.11 -4.27
CA PRO A 284 -10.46 6.73 -4.66
C PRO A 284 -10.42 6.62 -6.19
N PRO A 285 -9.41 5.92 -6.75
CA PRO A 285 -9.30 5.80 -8.19
C PRO A 285 -10.53 5.07 -8.73
N GLU A 286 -11.06 5.56 -9.85
CA GLU A 286 -11.94 4.71 -10.65
C GLU A 286 -11.18 3.44 -11.03
N ARG A 287 -11.91 2.34 -11.16
CA ARG A 287 -11.32 1.11 -11.70
C ARG A 287 -10.81 1.47 -13.10
N PRO A 288 -9.49 1.32 -13.38
CA PRO A 288 -8.99 1.60 -14.72
C PRO A 288 -9.76 0.75 -15.74
N VAL A 289 -10.12 1.34 -16.88
CA VAL A 289 -10.83 0.62 -17.95
C VAL A 289 -9.98 -0.61 -18.34
N GLY A 290 -10.56 -1.80 -18.20
CA GLY A 290 -9.86 -3.05 -18.49
C GLY A 290 -9.16 -3.72 -17.30
N ASN A 291 -9.08 -3.06 -16.14
CA ASN A 291 -8.55 -3.65 -14.91
C ASN A 291 -9.61 -4.53 -14.23
N GLN A 292 -9.86 -5.72 -14.79
CA GLN A 292 -10.70 -6.73 -14.15
C GLN A 292 -9.87 -7.57 -13.17
N MET A 293 -9.33 -6.94 -12.13
CA MET A 293 -8.70 -7.63 -10.99
C MET A 293 -9.74 -8.20 -10.02
N GLY A 294 -10.90 -8.64 -10.53
CA GLY A 294 -11.85 -9.39 -9.73
C GLY A 294 -11.24 -10.76 -9.43
N ASP A 295 -11.29 -11.18 -8.16
CA ASP A 295 -11.14 -12.57 -7.70
C ASP A 295 -10.16 -13.45 -8.53
N GLY A 296 -8.94 -12.97 -8.78
CA GLY A 296 -7.88 -13.73 -9.46
C GLY A 296 -7.86 -13.66 -11.00
N ALA A 297 -8.73 -12.88 -11.64
CA ALA A 297 -8.69 -12.67 -13.08
C ALA A 297 -7.48 -11.79 -13.48
N ARG A 298 -6.63 -12.34 -14.35
CA ARG A 298 -5.54 -11.64 -15.03
C ARG A 298 -5.98 -11.42 -16.47
N ALA A 299 -6.46 -10.24 -16.81
CA ALA A 299 -6.65 -9.84 -18.20
C ALA A 299 -5.60 -8.80 -18.58
N GLN A 300 -4.98 -8.98 -19.75
CA GLN A 300 -4.06 -8.01 -20.35
C GLN A 300 -4.86 -6.89 -20.99
N VAL A 301 -4.77 -5.69 -20.43
CA VAL A 301 -5.12 -4.47 -21.17
C VAL A 301 -3.87 -3.62 -21.25
N GLN A 302 -3.65 -3.00 -22.41
CA GLN A 302 -2.50 -2.14 -22.62
C GLN A 302 -2.68 -0.87 -21.78
N PRO A 303 -1.89 -0.66 -20.72
CA PRO A 303 -1.92 0.62 -20.03
C PRO A 303 -1.52 1.72 -21.01
N VAL A 304 -1.98 2.95 -20.74
CA VAL A 304 -1.44 4.12 -21.44
C VAL A 304 0.07 4.07 -21.25
N GLN A 305 0.79 3.97 -22.36
CA GLN A 305 2.24 3.90 -22.30
C GLN A 305 2.76 5.30 -22.04
N PRO A 306 3.57 5.51 -20.99
CA PRO A 306 4.25 6.78 -20.80
C PRO A 306 5.16 7.04 -22.01
N VAL A 307 5.38 8.32 -22.32
CA VAL A 307 6.49 8.72 -23.18
C VAL A 307 7.80 8.34 -22.47
N GLU A 308 8.65 7.59 -23.17
CA GLU A 308 9.95 7.18 -22.64
C GLU A 308 10.84 8.40 -22.35
N PRO A 309 11.66 8.37 -21.28
CA PRO A 309 12.62 9.42 -21.01
C PRO A 309 13.57 9.65 -22.19
N THR A 310 13.68 10.90 -22.63
CA THR A 310 14.67 11.31 -23.65
C THR A 310 16.02 11.60 -23.02
N HIS A 311 16.04 11.93 -21.73
CA HIS A 311 17.22 12.22 -20.94
C HIS A 311 17.19 11.42 -19.65
N THR A 312 18.32 10.79 -19.32
CA THR A 312 18.51 10.12 -18.04
C THR A 312 19.87 10.43 -17.45
N PHE A 313 19.97 10.34 -16.12
CA PHE A 313 21.20 10.63 -15.38
C PHE A 313 21.45 9.58 -14.29
N ALA A 314 22.72 9.33 -13.97
CA ALA A 314 23.13 8.33 -12.97
C ALA A 314 23.72 8.97 -11.72
N GLU A 315 24.29 10.16 -11.87
CA GLU A 315 24.89 11.00 -10.85
C GLU A 315 23.90 11.31 -9.72
N ASP A 316 24.40 11.60 -8.52
CA ASP A 316 23.54 11.93 -7.38
C ASP A 316 22.79 13.25 -7.59
N ARG A 317 23.33 14.17 -8.38
CA ARG A 317 22.72 15.46 -8.73
C ARG A 317 23.07 15.86 -10.15
N VAL A 318 22.09 16.40 -10.87
CA VAL A 318 22.29 17.16 -12.11
C VAL A 318 21.57 18.49 -12.03
N ARG A 319 22.26 19.56 -12.42
CA ARG A 319 21.68 20.91 -12.55
C ARG A 319 21.22 21.13 -13.98
N LEU A 320 20.01 21.64 -14.14
CA LEU A 320 19.39 21.95 -15.42
C LEU A 320 19.04 23.44 -15.50
N GLU A 321 19.19 24.01 -16.69
CA GLU A 321 18.59 25.28 -17.09
C GLU A 321 17.61 24.99 -18.22
N ILE A 322 16.31 25.04 -17.94
CA ILE A 322 15.25 24.79 -18.91
C ILE A 322 14.24 25.91 -18.80
N ALA A 323 13.82 26.48 -19.93
CA ALA A 323 12.89 27.60 -19.97
C ALA A 323 13.34 28.82 -19.13
N SER A 324 14.66 29.05 -19.02
CA SER A 324 15.26 30.06 -18.12
C SER A 324 15.02 29.81 -16.61
N VAL A 325 14.60 28.60 -16.24
CA VAL A 325 14.50 28.15 -14.85
C VAL A 325 15.72 27.29 -14.51
N THR A 326 16.44 27.65 -13.45
CA THR A 326 17.50 26.82 -12.87
C THR A 326 16.91 25.87 -11.82
N LEU A 327 17.06 24.56 -12.00
CA LEU A 327 16.65 23.55 -11.03
C LEU A 327 17.66 22.41 -10.94
N ASP A 328 17.63 21.68 -9.83
CA ASP A 328 18.45 20.49 -9.64
C ASP A 328 17.54 19.24 -9.59
N LEU A 329 17.93 18.18 -10.30
CA LEU A 329 17.39 16.84 -10.11
C LEU A 329 18.34 16.04 -9.22
N VAL A 330 17.84 15.48 -8.13
CA VAL A 330 18.67 14.84 -7.10
C VAL A 330 18.17 13.43 -6.83
N ALA A 331 19.05 12.44 -6.88
CA ALA A 331 18.72 11.06 -6.56
C ALA A 331 18.17 10.95 -5.12
N ALA A 332 17.03 10.29 -4.98
CA ALA A 332 16.28 10.25 -3.73
C ALA A 332 15.60 8.89 -3.52
N PRO A 333 16.36 7.79 -3.43
CA PRO A 333 15.76 6.46 -3.21
C PRO A 333 14.98 6.42 -1.90
N GLY A 334 13.85 5.73 -1.91
CA GLY A 334 12.94 5.63 -0.77
C GLY A 334 11.69 4.82 -1.12
N GLU A 335 10.63 5.49 -1.58
CA GLU A 335 9.44 4.83 -2.14
C GLU A 335 9.81 3.84 -3.25
N THR A 336 10.71 4.26 -4.16
CA THR A 336 11.33 3.41 -5.18
C THR A 336 12.84 3.61 -5.24
N ALA A 337 13.53 2.68 -5.92
CA ALA A 337 14.97 2.78 -6.13
C ALA A 337 15.36 3.80 -7.22
N ASP A 338 14.44 4.13 -8.11
CA ASP A 338 14.63 5.06 -9.24
C ASP A 338 14.08 6.46 -8.99
N GLN A 339 13.75 6.78 -7.74
CA GLN A 339 13.20 8.07 -7.39
C GLN A 339 14.26 9.18 -7.34
N LEU A 340 13.82 10.39 -7.72
CA LEU A 340 14.49 11.66 -7.52
C LEU A 340 13.57 12.66 -6.79
N TYR A 341 14.15 13.72 -6.25
CA TYR A 341 13.43 14.97 -5.98
C TYR A 341 13.91 16.08 -6.91
N VAL A 342 13.06 17.08 -7.13
CA VAL A 342 13.41 18.31 -7.85
C VAL A 342 13.60 19.43 -6.84
N TRP A 343 14.71 20.16 -6.93
CA TRP A 343 14.99 21.33 -6.12
C TRP A 343 14.98 22.60 -6.97
N LEU A 344 14.12 23.54 -6.58
CA LEU A 344 14.02 24.87 -7.17
C LEU A 344 14.61 25.90 -6.19
N PRO A 345 15.90 26.25 -6.32
CA PRO A 345 16.61 27.04 -5.31
C PRO A 345 16.07 28.47 -5.16
N GLU A 346 15.74 29.14 -6.26
CA GLU A 346 15.36 30.56 -6.24
C GLU A 346 14.13 30.84 -5.38
N GLN A 347 13.18 29.91 -5.36
CA GLN A 347 11.95 30.00 -4.58
C GLN A 347 11.89 29.01 -3.41
N ARG A 348 12.99 28.29 -3.17
CA ARG A 348 13.16 27.32 -2.10
C ARG A 348 12.03 26.28 -2.05
N VAL A 349 11.74 25.65 -3.19
CA VAL A 349 10.69 24.62 -3.33
C VAL A 349 11.33 23.26 -3.60
N VAL A 350 10.98 22.25 -2.79
CA VAL A 350 11.29 20.84 -3.06
C VAL A 350 10.05 20.14 -3.59
N PHE A 351 10.20 19.41 -4.70
CA PHE A 351 9.21 18.45 -5.20
C PHE A 351 9.72 17.05 -4.85
N ALA A 352 9.18 16.49 -3.78
CA ALA A 352 9.75 15.31 -3.10
C ALA A 352 9.46 13.99 -3.81
N GLY A 353 8.59 13.98 -4.82
CA GLY A 353 7.93 12.76 -5.27
C GLY A 353 7.24 12.06 -4.10
N ASP A 354 7.16 10.74 -4.14
CA ASP A 354 6.50 9.96 -3.10
C ASP A 354 7.32 9.78 -1.82
N ASN A 355 8.46 10.45 -1.70
CA ASN A 355 9.19 10.49 -0.44
C ASN A 355 8.51 11.44 0.56
N PHE A 356 7.58 12.28 0.12
CA PHE A 356 6.71 13.03 1.00
C PHE A 356 5.28 13.06 0.47
N TYR A 357 4.36 12.80 1.38
CA TYR A 357 2.95 13.11 1.29
C TYR A 357 2.43 13.18 2.73
N GLN A 358 1.30 13.82 2.94
CA GLN A 358 0.70 13.96 4.27
C GLN A 358 0.01 12.65 4.72
N SER A 359 0.83 11.64 5.05
CA SER A 359 0.50 10.37 5.68
C SER A 359 1.81 9.70 6.14
N TRP A 360 1.73 8.79 7.11
CA TRP A 360 2.83 7.86 7.37
C TRP A 360 3.31 7.17 6.08
N PRO A 361 4.64 7.04 5.85
CA PRO A 361 5.17 6.46 4.62
C PRO A 361 4.77 4.99 4.44
N ASN A 362 4.41 4.61 3.22
CA ASN A 362 3.98 3.25 2.89
C ASN A 362 5.18 2.31 2.67
N VAL A 363 6.05 2.16 3.69
CA VAL A 363 7.26 1.33 3.60
C VAL A 363 6.95 -0.12 3.21
N TYR A 364 5.84 -0.66 3.73
CA TYR A 364 5.32 -1.96 3.35
C TYR A 364 3.94 -1.86 2.70
N PRO A 365 3.87 -1.87 1.36
CA PRO A 365 2.60 -1.88 0.66
C PRO A 365 1.87 -3.21 0.85
N LEU A 366 0.68 -3.18 1.44
CA LEU A 366 -0.17 -4.36 1.63
C LEU A 366 -0.50 -5.11 0.33
N ARG A 367 -0.38 -4.43 -0.83
CA ARG A 367 -0.53 -5.01 -2.16
C ARG A 367 0.54 -6.07 -2.48
N GLY A 368 1.70 -6.04 -1.81
CA GLY A 368 2.79 -7.01 -1.96
C GLY A 368 3.74 -6.66 -3.10
N THR A 369 4.60 -5.67 -2.89
CA THR A 369 5.68 -5.27 -3.81
C THR A 369 7.04 -5.59 -3.20
N ALA A 370 8.13 -5.21 -3.89
CA ALA A 370 9.45 -5.22 -3.28
C ALA A 370 9.45 -4.32 -2.03
N ARG A 371 10.25 -4.72 -1.04
CA ARG A 371 10.40 -3.96 0.22
C ARG A 371 11.09 -2.63 -0.07
N ARG A 372 10.59 -1.57 0.56
CA ARG A 372 11.14 -0.21 0.44
C ARG A 372 12.19 0.01 1.53
N SER A 373 13.24 0.74 1.19
CA SER A 373 14.31 1.01 2.15
C SER A 373 13.97 2.27 2.94
N ILE A 374 13.42 2.11 4.15
CA ILE A 374 13.18 3.25 5.05
C ILE A 374 14.48 4.01 5.37
N ARG A 375 15.63 3.32 5.40
CA ARG A 375 16.93 3.96 5.65
C ARG A 375 17.34 4.86 4.49
N ASP A 376 17.05 4.47 3.26
CA ASP A 376 17.33 5.30 2.08
C ASP A 376 16.38 6.49 2.05
N TRP A 377 15.10 6.24 2.36
CA TRP A 377 14.09 7.27 2.50
C TRP A 377 14.50 8.35 3.53
N ILE A 378 14.93 7.96 4.72
CA ILE A 378 15.44 8.90 5.75
C ILE A 378 16.59 9.75 5.21
N ARG A 379 17.57 9.16 4.49
CA ARG A 379 18.69 9.91 3.90
C ARG A 379 18.25 10.85 2.79
N SER A 380 17.25 10.44 2.01
CA SER A 380 16.63 11.31 1.01
C SER A 380 15.95 12.51 1.65
N ILE A 381 15.24 12.34 2.77
CA ILE A 381 14.66 13.48 3.52
C ILE A 381 15.74 14.34 4.16
N ASP A 382 16.79 13.77 4.73
CA ASP A 382 17.95 14.54 5.24
C ASP A 382 18.53 15.45 4.14
N SER A 383 18.58 14.94 2.90
CA SER A 383 19.07 15.70 1.74
C SER A 383 18.12 16.83 1.34
N MET A 384 16.80 16.61 1.42
CA MET A 384 15.80 17.67 1.19
C MET A 384 15.83 18.74 2.30
N ILE A 385 16.01 18.36 3.57
CA ILE A 385 16.13 19.30 4.69
C ILE A 385 17.36 20.20 4.49
N ALA A 386 18.48 19.62 4.02
CA ALA A 386 19.73 20.35 3.79
C ALA A 386 19.63 21.43 2.70
N GLU A 387 18.62 21.37 1.82
CA GLU A 387 18.32 22.44 0.86
C GLU A 387 17.70 23.68 1.51
N ASP A 388 17.31 23.60 2.79
CA ASP A 388 16.58 24.64 3.51
C ASP A 388 15.29 25.09 2.76
N PRO A 389 14.36 24.17 2.43
CA PRO A 389 13.16 24.51 1.68
C PRO A 389 12.18 25.35 2.49
N LEU A 390 11.52 26.30 1.82
CA LEU A 390 10.37 27.02 2.38
C LEU A 390 9.08 26.24 2.14
N HIS A 391 8.97 25.57 0.98
CA HIS A 391 7.80 24.81 0.55
C HIS A 391 8.20 23.39 0.14
N VAL A 392 7.33 22.42 0.45
CA VAL A 392 7.46 21.05 -0.05
C VAL A 392 6.17 20.62 -0.75
N VAL A 393 6.32 20.18 -1.99
CA VAL A 393 5.29 19.54 -2.79
C VAL A 393 5.55 18.04 -2.76
N GLY A 394 4.58 17.28 -2.24
CA GLY A 394 4.62 15.82 -2.26
C GLY A 394 4.21 15.25 -3.61
N GLY A 395 4.46 13.96 -3.83
CA GLY A 395 3.92 13.23 -5.00
C GLY A 395 2.40 13.04 -4.93
N HIS A 396 1.85 13.14 -3.72
CA HIS A 396 0.42 13.16 -3.42
C HIS A 396 0.11 14.23 -2.36
N THR A 397 -1.20 14.42 -2.09
CA THR A 397 -1.73 15.36 -1.07
C THR A 397 -1.40 16.82 -1.34
N THR A 398 -1.98 17.75 -0.58
CA THR A 398 -1.67 19.18 -0.78
C THR A 398 -0.23 19.51 -0.36
N PRO A 399 0.40 20.52 -0.98
CA PRO A 399 1.71 21.02 -0.55
C PRO A 399 1.70 21.56 0.89
N MET A 400 2.86 21.48 1.55
CA MET A 400 3.09 22.15 2.84
C MET A 400 3.88 23.44 2.59
N LEU A 401 3.33 24.57 3.01
CA LEU A 401 3.80 25.90 2.63
C LEU A 401 4.36 26.67 3.83
N GLY A 402 5.54 27.27 3.68
CA GLY A 402 6.11 28.21 4.66
C GLY A 402 6.84 27.56 5.84
N ASN A 403 6.73 26.25 6.02
CA ASN A 403 7.33 25.50 7.14
C ASN A 403 7.93 24.16 6.72
N ALA A 404 8.37 24.01 5.46
CA ALA A 404 8.79 22.73 4.93
C ALA A 404 9.94 22.06 5.71
N VAL A 405 10.95 22.83 6.18
CA VAL A 405 12.02 22.29 7.03
C VAL A 405 11.49 21.64 8.30
N GLU A 406 10.54 22.28 9.00
CA GLU A 406 9.93 21.72 10.22
C GLU A 406 9.19 20.42 9.91
N VAL A 407 8.35 20.43 8.88
CA VAL A 407 7.56 19.27 8.46
C VAL A 407 8.46 18.10 8.08
N LEU A 408 9.48 18.32 7.23
CA LEU A 408 10.41 17.29 6.82
C LEU A 408 11.26 16.79 7.98
N THR A 409 11.66 17.66 8.91
CA THR A 409 12.38 17.27 10.13
C THR A 409 11.54 16.36 11.01
N ASN A 410 10.25 16.69 11.22
CA ASN A 410 9.33 15.84 11.97
C ASN A 410 9.10 14.51 11.25
N TYR A 411 8.93 14.53 9.92
CA TYR A 411 8.75 13.34 9.09
C TYR A 411 9.94 12.37 9.21
N ARG A 412 11.15 12.92 9.06
CA ARG A 412 12.42 12.22 9.23
C ARG A 412 12.61 11.69 10.65
N ALA A 413 12.32 12.49 11.66
CA ALA A 413 12.45 12.10 13.07
C ALA A 413 11.51 10.94 13.41
N ALA A 414 10.28 10.97 12.91
CA ALA A 414 9.31 9.91 13.13
C ALA A 414 9.75 8.58 12.50
N MET A 415 10.22 8.59 11.25
CA MET A 415 10.78 7.41 10.61
C MET A 415 11.99 6.86 11.35
N GLN A 416 12.92 7.73 11.76
CA GLN A 416 14.09 7.32 12.53
C GLN A 416 13.71 6.71 13.88
N TRP A 417 12.76 7.30 14.59
CA TRP A 417 12.25 6.78 15.85
C TRP A 417 11.77 5.34 15.72
N VAL A 418 10.93 5.07 14.71
CA VAL A 418 10.41 3.72 14.47
C VAL A 418 11.53 2.75 14.14
N VAL A 419 12.51 3.14 13.33
CA VAL A 419 13.70 2.31 13.06
C VAL A 419 14.46 2.00 14.35
N ASP A 420 14.78 3.00 15.15
CA ASP A 420 15.61 2.85 16.33
C ASP A 420 14.91 2.00 17.40
N ARG A 421 13.63 2.29 17.68
CA ARG A 421 12.83 1.53 18.65
C ARG A 421 12.59 0.09 18.20
N THR A 422 12.35 -0.14 16.90
CA THR A 422 12.20 -1.49 16.38
C THR A 422 13.47 -2.30 16.59
N ILE A 423 14.64 -1.76 16.22
CA ILE A 423 15.93 -2.44 16.39
C ILE A 423 16.27 -2.63 17.87
N GLU A 424 15.98 -1.64 18.71
CA GLU A 424 16.21 -1.71 20.14
C GLU A 424 15.38 -2.82 20.80
N GLY A 425 14.07 -2.87 20.55
CA GLY A 425 13.20 -3.92 21.10
C GLY A 425 13.55 -5.30 20.53
N ALA A 426 13.93 -5.38 19.26
CA ALA A 426 14.32 -6.65 18.64
C ALA A 426 15.62 -7.22 19.26
N ARG A 427 16.56 -6.38 19.67
CA ARG A 427 17.74 -6.79 20.46
C ARG A 427 17.38 -7.32 21.86
N GLN A 428 16.18 -6.98 22.35
CA GLN A 428 15.60 -7.50 23.59
C GLN A 428 14.69 -8.71 23.34
N TYR A 429 14.73 -9.31 22.14
CA TYR A 429 13.95 -10.48 21.74
C TYR A 429 12.44 -10.26 21.73
N MET A 430 11.98 -9.01 21.60
CA MET A 430 10.57 -8.73 21.37
C MET A 430 10.12 -9.26 20.01
N THR A 431 8.94 -9.85 19.97
CA THR A 431 8.28 -10.30 18.75
C THR A 431 7.77 -9.12 17.91
N PRO A 432 7.50 -9.32 16.60
CA PRO A 432 6.96 -8.25 15.76
C PRO A 432 5.68 -7.61 16.30
N ASP A 433 4.82 -8.34 17.01
CA ASP A 433 3.57 -7.80 17.55
C ASP A 433 3.80 -6.96 18.81
N GLU A 434 4.74 -7.34 19.68
CA GLU A 434 5.16 -6.53 20.83
C GLU A 434 5.86 -5.23 20.38
N LEU A 435 6.64 -5.32 19.29
CA LEU A 435 7.37 -4.18 18.75
C LEU A 435 6.47 -3.06 18.21
N VAL A 436 5.25 -3.37 17.76
CA VAL A 436 4.30 -2.35 17.28
C VAL A 436 3.95 -1.38 18.40
N GLU A 437 3.72 -1.89 19.61
CA GLU A 437 3.45 -1.05 20.78
C GLU A 437 4.72 -0.36 21.28
N TYR A 438 5.85 -1.09 21.33
CA TYR A 438 7.13 -0.54 21.79
C TYR A 438 7.65 0.60 20.92
N ALA A 439 7.45 0.52 19.60
CA ALA A 439 7.92 1.50 18.62
C ALA A 439 6.88 2.56 18.26
N ALA A 440 5.77 2.65 19.01
CA ALA A 440 4.77 3.70 18.85
C ALA A 440 5.43 5.09 18.90
N LEU A 441 4.92 6.02 18.09
CA LEU A 441 5.46 7.38 18.02
C LEU A 441 5.27 8.12 19.35
N PRO A 442 6.21 8.98 19.76
CA PRO A 442 6.01 9.86 20.90
C PRO A 442 4.90 10.88 20.59
N GLU A 443 4.21 11.33 21.64
CA GLU A 443 3.00 12.18 21.56
C GLU A 443 3.13 13.35 20.56
N HIS A 444 4.19 14.16 20.68
CA HIS A 444 4.43 15.31 19.80
C HIS A 444 4.56 14.97 18.30
N LEU A 445 4.87 13.72 17.93
CA LEU A 445 4.87 13.26 16.53
C LEU A 445 3.56 12.56 16.17
N ALA A 446 2.97 11.82 17.10
CA ALA A 446 1.72 11.09 16.90
C ALA A 446 0.51 12.02 16.66
N GLU A 447 0.55 13.24 17.18
CA GLU A 447 -0.51 14.25 17.01
C GLU A 447 -0.47 14.97 15.66
N LEU A 448 0.62 14.86 14.90
CA LEU A 448 0.78 15.54 13.62
C LEU A 448 -0.04 14.81 12.54
N ASP A 449 -1.07 15.47 11.98
CA ASP A 449 -1.98 14.84 11.02
C ASP A 449 -1.28 14.30 9.76
N TYR A 450 -0.23 14.99 9.29
CA TYR A 450 0.57 14.56 8.13
C TYR A 450 1.46 13.33 8.41
N LEU A 451 1.52 12.86 9.66
CA LEU A 451 2.16 11.60 10.06
C LEU A 451 1.17 10.49 10.39
N ALA A 452 -0.14 10.76 10.32
CA ALA A 452 -1.15 9.75 10.61
C ALA A 452 -1.17 8.64 9.55
N ASP A 453 -1.60 7.44 9.95
CA ASP A 453 -1.64 6.21 9.15
C ASP A 453 -2.74 6.20 8.06
N TYR A 454 -2.93 7.28 7.30
CA TYR A 454 -3.95 7.35 6.23
C TYR A 454 -3.69 6.31 5.13
N TYR A 455 -2.42 6.11 4.74
CA TYR A 455 -1.99 5.24 3.65
C TYR A 455 -0.96 4.19 4.08
N GLY A 456 0.26 4.62 4.43
CA GLY A 456 1.22 3.77 5.13
C GLY A 456 0.81 3.54 6.58
N SER A 457 1.57 2.70 7.28
CA SER A 457 1.37 2.50 8.71
C SER A 457 2.64 2.25 9.50
N VAL A 458 2.68 2.78 10.74
CA VAL A 458 3.77 2.49 11.69
C VAL A 458 3.87 0.99 11.93
N TRP A 459 2.73 0.33 12.17
CA TRP A 459 2.68 -1.10 12.45
C TRP A 459 3.15 -1.98 11.27
N GLY A 460 2.97 -1.51 10.03
CA GLY A 460 3.48 -2.19 8.84
C GLY A 460 4.99 -1.99 8.70
N THR A 461 5.46 -0.77 8.94
CA THR A 461 6.88 -0.42 8.93
C THR A 461 7.67 -1.20 9.97
N VAL A 462 7.19 -1.31 11.20
CA VAL A 462 7.84 -2.10 12.27
C VAL A 462 8.04 -3.55 11.84
N ARG A 463 6.98 -4.18 11.32
CA ARG A 463 7.03 -5.57 10.86
C ARG A 463 7.95 -5.76 9.66
N ASP A 464 8.01 -4.77 8.77
CA ASP A 464 8.88 -4.82 7.61
C ASP A 464 10.36 -4.64 7.99
N ILE A 465 10.69 -3.71 8.90
CA ILE A 465 12.05 -3.58 9.46
C ILE A 465 12.47 -4.89 10.09
N TYR A 466 11.63 -5.49 10.95
CA TYR A 466 11.91 -6.79 11.55
C TYR A 466 12.16 -7.85 10.46
N ALA A 467 11.28 -7.94 9.46
CA ALA A 467 11.41 -8.91 8.38
C ALA A 467 12.64 -8.68 7.46
N GLN A 468 13.12 -7.44 7.34
CA GLN A 468 14.32 -7.10 6.58
C GLN A 468 15.60 -7.44 7.34
N ASP A 469 15.65 -7.08 8.63
CA ASP A 469 16.86 -7.19 9.44
C ASP A 469 17.02 -8.57 10.12
N LEU A 470 15.93 -9.23 10.50
CA LEU A 470 15.92 -10.53 11.19
C LEU A 470 15.32 -11.67 10.36
N GLY A 471 14.54 -11.34 9.34
CA GLY A 471 13.84 -12.33 8.51
C GLY A 471 12.44 -12.65 9.02
N TRP A 472 11.82 -13.69 8.45
CA TRP A 472 10.42 -14.06 8.74
C TRP A 472 10.22 -14.75 10.10
N PHE A 473 11.29 -15.32 10.66
CA PHE A 473 11.22 -16.14 11.87
C PHE A 473 11.29 -15.24 13.11
N ASP A 474 10.28 -15.35 13.96
CA ASP A 474 10.10 -14.53 15.17
C ASP A 474 10.80 -15.11 16.41
N GLY A 475 11.47 -16.25 16.28
CA GLY A 475 12.14 -16.94 17.39
C GLY A 475 11.27 -17.99 18.09
N ASP A 476 9.96 -18.07 17.80
CA ASP A 476 9.09 -19.10 18.38
C ASP A 476 9.18 -20.41 17.58
N PRO A 477 9.70 -21.51 18.13
CA PRO A 477 9.80 -22.79 17.42
C PRO A 477 8.44 -23.35 16.94
N LEU A 478 7.31 -22.92 17.52
CA LEU A 478 5.99 -23.30 17.04
C LEU A 478 5.66 -22.68 15.67
N ASN A 479 6.24 -21.52 15.35
CA ASN A 479 6.13 -20.90 14.03
C ASN A 479 7.10 -21.51 13.00
N LEU A 480 8.17 -22.18 13.45
CA LEU A 480 9.04 -22.99 12.59
C LEU A 480 8.37 -24.32 12.17
N HIS A 481 7.61 -24.93 13.09
CA HIS A 481 6.96 -26.22 12.90
C HIS A 481 5.43 -26.11 12.84
N ARG A 482 4.94 -25.08 12.16
CA ARG A 482 3.52 -24.73 12.18
C ARG A 482 2.66 -25.83 11.57
N GLU A 483 1.68 -26.32 12.33
CA GLU A 483 0.69 -27.26 11.82
C GLU A 483 -0.15 -26.62 10.70
N SER A 484 -0.74 -27.44 9.81
CA SER A 484 -1.64 -26.92 8.79
C SER A 484 -2.85 -26.21 9.42
N PRO A 485 -3.39 -25.13 8.81
CA PRO A 485 -4.53 -24.41 9.36
C PRO A 485 -5.77 -25.28 9.61
N LEU A 486 -5.97 -26.32 8.80
CA LEU A 486 -7.06 -27.29 8.99
C LEU A 486 -6.86 -28.10 10.28
N LYS A 487 -5.64 -28.60 10.52
CA LYS A 487 -5.32 -29.38 11.73
C LYS A 487 -5.44 -28.55 13.01
N GLN A 488 -4.98 -27.29 12.96
CA GLN A 488 -5.16 -26.35 14.08
C GLN A 488 -6.65 -26.13 14.39
N SER A 489 -7.48 -25.99 13.35
CA SER A 489 -8.92 -25.82 13.51
C SER A 489 -9.58 -27.06 14.11
N GLN A 490 -9.17 -28.27 13.69
CA GLN A 490 -9.67 -29.52 14.26
C GLN A 490 -9.34 -29.61 15.76
N ARG A 491 -8.11 -29.32 16.17
CA ARG A 491 -7.72 -29.32 17.59
C ARG A 491 -8.53 -28.33 18.41
N MET A 492 -8.77 -27.13 17.87
CA MET A 492 -9.57 -26.11 18.54
C MET A 492 -11.02 -26.59 18.71
N SER A 493 -11.60 -27.20 17.67
CA SER A 493 -12.92 -27.84 17.74
C SER A 493 -12.96 -28.92 18.82
N ASP A 494 -12.00 -29.84 18.84
CA ASP A 494 -11.94 -30.93 19.82
C ASP A 494 -11.82 -30.40 21.25
N LEU A 495 -11.02 -29.35 21.47
CA LEU A 495 -10.83 -28.71 22.78
C LEU A 495 -12.12 -28.12 23.35
N VAL A 496 -12.91 -27.43 22.52
CA VAL A 496 -14.14 -26.76 22.97
C VAL A 496 -15.38 -27.68 22.95
N GLY A 497 -15.25 -28.93 22.50
CA GLY A 497 -16.34 -29.90 22.47
C GLY A 497 -17.12 -29.99 21.15
N GLY A 498 -16.54 -29.49 20.05
CA GLY A 498 -17.04 -29.67 18.69
C GLY A 498 -17.25 -28.38 17.89
N VAL A 499 -17.43 -28.54 16.58
CA VAL A 499 -17.59 -27.43 15.61
C VAL A 499 -18.84 -26.58 15.91
N ASP A 500 -19.93 -27.19 16.39
CA ASP A 500 -21.16 -26.46 16.72
C ASP A 500 -20.99 -25.55 17.94
N VAL A 501 -20.12 -25.94 18.89
CA VAL A 501 -19.76 -25.11 20.04
C VAL A 501 -18.89 -23.93 19.58
N LEU A 502 -17.95 -24.14 18.65
CA LEU A 502 -17.19 -23.05 18.04
C LEU A 502 -18.09 -22.02 17.37
N MET A 503 -19.07 -22.47 16.59
CA MET A 503 -20.03 -21.57 15.94
C MET A 503 -20.87 -20.79 16.95
N THR A 504 -21.26 -21.43 18.06
CA THR A 504 -21.96 -20.75 19.17
C THR A 504 -21.09 -19.69 19.81
N LYS A 505 -19.81 -19.99 20.08
CA LYS A 505 -18.83 -19.02 20.62
C LYS A 505 -18.58 -17.85 19.67
N ALA A 506 -18.55 -18.10 18.36
CA ALA A 506 -18.42 -17.04 17.35
C ALA A 506 -19.63 -16.08 17.40
N ARG A 507 -20.86 -16.61 17.55
CA ARG A 507 -22.07 -15.78 17.72
C ARG A 507 -22.07 -15.00 19.03
N GLU A 508 -21.63 -15.62 20.13
CA GLU A 508 -21.49 -14.95 21.42
C GLU A 508 -20.48 -13.79 21.34
N ALA A 509 -19.32 -14.00 20.70
CA ALA A 509 -18.32 -12.94 20.50
C ALA A 509 -18.90 -11.78 19.68
N MET A 510 -19.63 -12.07 18.60
CA MET A 510 -20.30 -11.04 17.80
C MET A 510 -21.34 -10.27 18.63
N ALA A 511 -22.14 -10.96 19.45
CA ALA A 511 -23.12 -10.33 20.33
C ALA A 511 -22.48 -9.49 21.46
N ALA A 512 -21.23 -9.77 21.81
CA ALA A 512 -20.45 -9.04 22.80
C ALA A 512 -19.64 -7.87 22.22
N ASP A 513 -19.88 -7.47 20.96
CA ASP A 513 -19.14 -6.44 20.23
C ASP A 513 -17.63 -6.75 20.07
N ASP A 514 -17.27 -8.03 19.97
CA ASP A 514 -15.94 -8.52 19.59
C ASP A 514 -15.96 -9.10 18.15
N PRO A 515 -16.04 -8.25 17.12
CA PRO A 515 -16.11 -8.71 15.73
C PRO A 515 -14.82 -9.41 15.29
N LEU A 516 -13.64 -9.00 15.78
CA LEU A 516 -12.38 -9.65 15.38
C LEU A 516 -12.30 -11.06 15.98
N GLY A 517 -12.63 -11.25 17.25
CA GLY A 517 -12.70 -12.58 17.87
C GLY A 517 -13.77 -13.45 17.22
N ALA A 518 -14.94 -12.88 16.88
CA ALA A 518 -15.99 -13.58 16.15
C ALA A 518 -15.50 -14.08 14.77
N ALA A 519 -14.78 -13.24 14.02
CA ALA A 519 -14.17 -13.62 12.75
C ALA A 519 -13.11 -14.72 12.92
N GLN A 520 -12.23 -14.61 13.92
CA GLN A 520 -11.21 -15.63 14.21
C GLN A 520 -11.84 -17.00 14.53
N LEU A 521 -12.90 -17.03 15.33
CA LEU A 521 -13.64 -18.24 15.66
C LEU A 521 -14.39 -18.80 14.44
N ALA A 522 -15.07 -17.96 13.67
CA ALA A 522 -15.74 -18.38 12.44
C ALA A 522 -14.76 -18.97 11.42
N GLN A 523 -13.52 -18.48 11.35
CA GLN A 523 -12.51 -19.02 10.43
C GLN A 523 -12.21 -20.51 10.69
N HIS A 524 -12.21 -20.94 11.95
CA HIS A 524 -12.05 -22.36 12.28
C HIS A 524 -13.24 -23.19 11.76
N VAL A 525 -14.46 -22.68 11.92
CA VAL A 525 -15.67 -23.35 11.41
C VAL A 525 -15.64 -23.44 9.87
N ILE A 526 -15.33 -22.34 9.18
CA ILE A 526 -15.23 -22.31 7.70
C ILE A 526 -14.20 -23.34 7.19
N ARG A 527 -13.08 -23.53 7.89
CA ARG A 527 -12.07 -24.52 7.47
C ARG A 527 -12.54 -25.96 7.65
N LEU A 528 -13.34 -26.23 8.67
CA LEU A 528 -13.83 -27.57 8.99
C LEU A 528 -15.12 -27.94 8.23
N ARG A 529 -15.93 -26.94 7.88
CA ARG A 529 -17.17 -27.07 7.12
C ARG A 529 -17.23 -25.98 6.03
N PRO A 530 -16.40 -26.09 4.97
CA PRO A 530 -16.29 -25.08 3.93
C PRO A 530 -17.58 -24.89 3.12
N GLU A 531 -18.49 -25.85 3.12
CA GLU A 531 -19.81 -25.79 2.52
C GLU A 531 -20.82 -24.94 3.30
N ASP A 532 -20.60 -24.71 4.61
CA ASP A 532 -21.57 -24.01 5.45
C ASP A 532 -21.59 -22.50 5.16
N SER A 533 -22.79 -21.97 4.89
CA SER A 533 -23.00 -20.54 4.63
C SER A 533 -22.99 -19.68 5.90
N GLU A 534 -23.48 -20.20 7.03
CA GLU A 534 -23.61 -19.44 8.29
C GLU A 534 -22.27 -18.85 8.79
N PRO A 535 -21.18 -19.62 8.94
CA PRO A 535 -19.92 -19.06 9.43
C PRO A 535 -19.29 -18.06 8.44
N LYS A 536 -19.53 -18.22 7.13
CA LYS A 536 -19.10 -17.26 6.11
C LYS A 536 -19.87 -15.95 6.21
N LEU A 537 -21.18 -15.99 6.47
CA LEU A 537 -21.99 -14.79 6.71
C LEU A 537 -21.54 -14.08 7.99
N LEU A 538 -21.31 -14.82 9.08
CA LEU A 538 -20.80 -14.24 10.33
C LEU A 538 -19.42 -13.59 10.11
N MET A 539 -18.50 -14.27 9.41
CA MET A 539 -17.21 -13.70 9.02
C MET A 539 -17.38 -12.41 8.20
N ALA A 540 -18.30 -12.39 7.24
CA ALA A 540 -18.57 -11.22 6.44
C ALA A 540 -19.07 -10.05 7.30
N ASP A 541 -20.06 -10.27 8.16
CA ASP A 541 -20.61 -9.24 9.05
C ASP A 541 -19.52 -8.71 10.01
N ALA A 542 -18.75 -9.61 10.61
CA ALA A 542 -17.66 -9.27 11.51
C ALA A 542 -16.58 -8.42 10.81
N LEU A 543 -16.09 -8.86 9.64
CA LEU A 543 -15.09 -8.09 8.88
C LEU A 543 -15.64 -6.75 8.36
N ALA A 544 -16.95 -6.63 8.12
CA ALA A 544 -17.56 -5.35 7.77
C ALA A 544 -17.40 -4.34 8.93
N ILE A 545 -17.66 -4.79 10.17
CA ILE A 545 -17.46 -3.96 11.38
C ILE A 545 -15.98 -3.64 11.59
N VAL A 546 -15.08 -4.63 11.46
CA VAL A 546 -13.63 -4.40 11.58
C VAL A 546 -13.15 -3.38 10.54
N GLY A 547 -13.56 -3.55 9.28
CA GLY A 547 -13.21 -2.63 8.19
C GLY A 547 -13.74 -1.22 8.46
N GLU A 548 -15.00 -1.10 8.89
CA GLU A 548 -15.60 0.20 9.23
C GLU A 548 -14.86 0.90 10.38
N ARG A 549 -14.31 0.16 11.35
CA ARG A 549 -13.52 0.71 12.46
C ARG A 549 -12.02 0.92 12.12
N THR A 550 -11.57 0.53 10.92
CA THR A 550 -10.17 0.63 10.51
C THR A 550 -9.88 2.00 9.89
N PHE A 551 -8.96 2.75 10.49
CA PHE A 551 -8.57 4.08 10.01
C PHE A 551 -7.66 4.04 8.76
N ASN A 552 -6.68 3.13 8.71
CA ASN A 552 -5.80 3.02 7.56
C ASN A 552 -6.56 2.61 6.30
N ALA A 553 -6.57 3.47 5.27
CA ALA A 553 -7.46 3.30 4.13
C ALA A 553 -7.16 2.01 3.32
N PRO A 554 -5.90 1.66 3.00
CA PRO A 554 -5.60 0.38 2.36
C PRO A 554 -6.04 -0.84 3.17
N ALA A 555 -5.82 -0.86 4.49
CA ALA A 555 -6.24 -1.94 5.36
C ALA A 555 -7.77 -2.05 5.47
N ARG A 556 -8.46 -0.91 5.58
CA ARG A 556 -9.93 -0.82 5.54
C ARG A 556 -10.47 -1.41 4.25
N ASN A 557 -9.95 -0.95 3.11
CA ASN A 557 -10.40 -1.39 1.80
C ASN A 557 -10.20 -2.90 1.63
N TYR A 558 -9.06 -3.41 2.10
CA TYR A 558 -8.75 -4.84 2.04
C TYR A 558 -9.71 -5.68 2.89
N THR A 559 -10.03 -5.19 4.09
CA THR A 559 -10.92 -5.86 5.03
C THR A 559 -12.35 -5.89 4.51
N LEU A 560 -12.87 -4.77 4.00
CA LEU A 560 -14.21 -4.70 3.39
C LEU A 560 -14.31 -5.56 2.11
N SER A 561 -13.26 -5.57 1.29
CA SER A 561 -13.22 -6.42 0.08
C SER A 561 -13.28 -7.90 0.46
N SER A 562 -12.59 -8.29 1.54
CA SER A 562 -12.65 -9.64 2.11
C SER A 562 -14.04 -9.97 2.68
N SER A 563 -14.67 -9.04 3.41
CA SER A 563 -16.06 -9.18 3.89
C SER A 563 -17.03 -9.46 2.75
N ASN A 564 -17.00 -8.63 1.70
CA ASN A 564 -17.88 -8.77 0.55
C ASN A 564 -17.66 -10.12 -0.18
N ARG A 565 -16.41 -10.61 -0.23
CA ARG A 565 -16.09 -11.93 -0.81
C ARG A 565 -16.73 -13.07 0.00
N TYR A 566 -16.59 -13.07 1.32
CA TYR A 566 -17.21 -14.09 2.16
C TYR A 566 -18.74 -14.09 2.04
N ARG A 567 -19.37 -12.92 1.91
CA ARG A 567 -20.81 -12.82 1.68
C ARG A 567 -21.23 -13.42 0.34
N ARG A 568 -20.48 -13.16 -0.74
CA ARG A 568 -20.72 -13.79 -2.06
C ARG A 568 -20.60 -15.31 -1.98
N GLN A 569 -19.51 -15.83 -1.40
CA GLN A 569 -19.29 -17.27 -1.22
C GLN A 569 -20.41 -17.97 -0.43
N ALA A 570 -21.02 -17.28 0.53
CA ALA A 570 -22.14 -17.81 1.30
C ALA A 570 -23.46 -17.86 0.53
N THR A 571 -23.65 -17.01 -0.48
CA THR A 571 -24.94 -16.76 -1.13
C THR A 571 -25.04 -17.31 -2.54
N GLN A 572 -23.91 -17.48 -3.24
CA GLN A 572 -23.89 -17.83 -4.67
C GLN A 572 -23.32 -19.22 -4.96
N GLY A 573 -22.78 -19.93 -3.96
CA GLY A 573 -21.90 -21.09 -4.20
C GLY A 573 -20.55 -20.63 -4.77
N GLU A 574 -19.56 -21.52 -4.83
CA GLU A 574 -18.21 -21.21 -5.37
C GLU A 574 -18.20 -20.81 -6.84
#